data_AF-A0A7J2RYX4-F1
#
_entry.id   AF-A0A7J2RYX4-F1
#
_cell.length_a   1.000
_cell.length_b   1.000
_cell.length_c   1.000
_cell.angle_alpha   90.00
_cell.angle_beta   90.00
_cell.angle_gamma   90.00
#
_symmetry.space_group_name_H-M   'P 1'
#
loop_
_entity.id
_entity.type
_entity.pdbx_description
1 polymer ?
#
loop_
_entity_poly.entity_id
_entity_poly.type
_entity_poly.pdbx_seq_one_letter_code
_entity_poly.pdbx_strand_id
1 'polypeptide(L)'
;MSYGLLLPELIIAASALIVLLDVFVKNSRGRFAGYVSIIAILVSLILVLKDGLVDPTPYFNDTIVVDSVSQIFNMIFLVVALLVVIAGVAYTEDKFHPEVFYSLLLFATLGMMIVAISNDLIPLFVGFELASLATYPMAAFERERRGIEASIKYFVIGGLSSAILLFGLSYIYGVTGTTNIPQIAE
;
A
#
# COMPACT_ATOMS: atom_id res chain seq x y z
N MET A 1 10.67 22.77 -4.36
CA MET A 1 10.12 21.50 -4.92
C MET A 1 8.63 21.49 -4.67
N SER A 2 7.82 21.22 -5.70
CA SER A 2 6.38 20.99 -5.51
C SER A 2 6.17 19.54 -5.11
N TYR A 3 5.66 19.30 -3.90
CA TYR A 3 5.31 17.96 -3.42
C TYR A 3 3.90 17.54 -3.86
N GLY A 4 3.31 18.25 -4.84
CA GLY A 4 1.95 18.01 -5.32
C GLY A 4 1.73 16.59 -5.85
N LEU A 5 2.73 16.03 -6.53
CA LEU A 5 2.66 14.67 -7.10
C LEU A 5 2.67 13.55 -6.06
N LEU A 6 3.06 13.84 -4.81
CA LEU A 6 3.05 12.88 -3.69
C LEU A 6 1.79 12.99 -2.81
N LEU A 7 0.87 13.91 -3.14
CA LEU A 7 -0.38 14.07 -2.41
C LEU A 7 -1.26 12.81 -2.42
N PRO A 8 -1.40 12.05 -3.53
CA PRO A 8 -2.20 10.84 -3.55
C PRO A 8 -1.75 9.83 -2.47
N GLU A 9 -0.45 9.57 -2.35
CA GLU A 9 0.15 8.67 -1.38
C GLU A 9 -0.06 9.18 0.05
N LEU A 10 0.18 10.46 0.29
CA LEU A 10 0.00 11.08 1.61
C LEU A 10 -1.47 11.04 2.07
N ILE A 11 -2.42 11.22 1.16
CA ILE A 11 -3.86 11.13 1.46
C ILE A 11 -4.22 9.71 1.86
N ILE A 12 -3.75 8.70 1.11
CA ILE A 12 -3.99 7.29 1.47
C ILE A 12 -3.33 6.97 2.82
N ALA A 13 -2.09 7.40 3.06
CA ALA A 13 -1.40 7.19 4.33
C ALA A 13 -2.12 7.81 5.52
N ALA A 14 -2.51 9.08 5.41
CA ALA A 14 -3.25 9.78 6.45
C ALA A 14 -4.60 9.10 6.71
N SER A 15 -5.30 8.69 5.65
CA SER A 15 -6.58 8.01 5.76
C SER A 15 -6.45 6.62 6.40
N ALA A 16 -5.41 5.86 6.05
CA ALA A 16 -5.11 4.56 6.68
C ALA A 16 -4.93 4.69 8.20
N LEU A 17 -4.22 5.74 8.63
CA LEU A 17 -4.01 6.05 10.06
C LEU A 17 -5.30 6.53 10.73
N ILE A 18 -6.08 7.42 10.09
CA ILE A 18 -7.37 7.89 10.63
C ILE A 18 -8.32 6.70 10.85
N VAL A 19 -8.43 5.82 9.86
CA VAL A 19 -9.27 4.62 9.95
C VAL A 19 -8.71 3.63 10.98
N LEU A 20 -7.39 3.52 11.15
CA LEU A 20 -6.79 2.70 12.21
C LEU A 20 -7.14 3.23 13.60
N LEU A 21 -7.10 4.54 13.79
CA LEU A 21 -7.42 5.16 15.08
C LEU A 21 -8.88 5.00 15.46
N ASP A 22 -9.77 4.84 14.48
CA ASP A 22 -11.20 4.56 14.70
C ASP A 22 -11.43 3.25 15.47
N VAL A 23 -10.48 2.31 15.45
CA VAL A 23 -10.50 1.06 16.24
C VAL A 23 -10.61 1.35 17.75
N PHE A 24 -10.04 2.46 18.22
CA PHE A 24 -10.07 2.83 19.64
C PHE A 24 -11.35 3.60 20.03
N VAL A 25 -12.21 3.95 19.05
CA VAL A 25 -13.44 4.71 19.30
C VAL A 25 -14.58 3.76 19.67
N LYS A 26 -15.04 3.87 20.92
CA LYS A 26 -16.15 3.06 21.43
C LYS A 26 -17.43 3.37 20.64
N ASN A 27 -18.10 2.33 20.12
CA ASN A 27 -19.28 2.41 19.24
C ASN A 27 -19.04 2.99 17.83
N SER A 28 -17.81 2.92 17.30
CA SER A 28 -17.64 3.22 15.87
C SER A 28 -18.50 2.26 15.03
N ARG A 29 -19.24 2.84 14.08
CA ARG A 29 -19.99 2.08 13.08
C ARG A 29 -19.05 1.92 11.89
N GLY A 30 -18.75 0.70 11.47
CA GLY A 30 -17.86 0.40 10.34
C GLY A 30 -18.12 1.13 9.03
N ARG A 31 -19.33 1.68 8.87
CA ARG A 31 -19.69 2.56 7.75
C ARG A 31 -18.80 3.80 7.68
N PHE A 32 -18.36 4.37 8.81
CA PHE A 32 -17.46 5.53 8.81
C PHE A 32 -16.12 5.19 8.14
N ALA A 33 -15.47 4.11 8.57
CA ALA A 33 -14.23 3.62 7.95
C ALA A 33 -14.36 3.34 6.45
N GLY A 34 -15.47 2.70 6.04
CA GLY A 34 -15.77 2.47 4.63
C GLY A 34 -15.89 3.77 3.83
N TYR A 35 -16.69 4.73 4.30
CA TYR A 35 -16.86 6.02 3.59
C TYR A 35 -15.58 6.84 3.52
N VAL A 36 -14.82 6.92 4.61
CA VAL A 36 -13.52 7.61 4.63
C VAL A 36 -12.58 6.99 3.61
N SER A 37 -12.54 5.65 3.53
CA SER A 37 -11.70 4.94 2.56
C SER A 37 -12.13 5.22 1.11
N ILE A 38 -13.43 5.22 0.81
CA ILE A 38 -13.94 5.57 -0.53
C ILE A 38 -13.54 7.00 -0.90
N ILE A 39 -13.75 7.97 0.00
CA ILE A 39 -13.44 9.37 -0.25
C ILE A 39 -11.94 9.55 -0.48
N ALA A 40 -11.10 8.95 0.36
CA ALA A 40 -9.64 9.02 0.22
C ALA A 40 -9.18 8.48 -1.14
N ILE A 41 -9.65 7.28 -1.52
CA ILE A 41 -9.30 6.64 -2.79
C ILE A 41 -9.79 7.47 -3.97
N LEU A 42 -11.02 7.99 -3.94
CA LEU A 42 -11.56 8.83 -5.01
C LEU A 42 -10.78 10.13 -5.16
N VAL A 43 -10.46 10.80 -4.06
CA VAL A 43 -9.66 12.03 -4.11
C VAL A 43 -8.27 11.75 -4.67
N SER A 44 -7.58 10.72 -4.18
CA SER A 44 -6.27 10.32 -4.70
C SER A 44 -6.34 9.95 -6.18
N LEU A 45 -7.37 9.22 -6.62
CA LEU A 45 -7.57 8.84 -8.02
C LEU A 45 -7.81 10.06 -8.91
N ILE A 46 -8.63 11.02 -8.46
CA ILE A 46 -8.87 12.27 -9.20
C ILE A 46 -7.58 13.09 -9.33
N LEU A 47 -6.75 13.14 -8.29
CA LEU A 47 -5.46 13.84 -8.33
C LEU A 47 -4.51 13.20 -9.35
N VAL A 48 -4.34 11.88 -9.28
CA VAL A 48 -3.54 11.10 -10.24
C VAL A 48 -4.04 11.31 -11.68
N LEU A 49 -5.36 11.26 -11.90
CA LEU A 49 -5.94 11.50 -13.24
C LEU A 49 -5.76 12.94 -13.74
N LYS A 50 -5.79 13.91 -12.82
CA LYS A 50 -5.62 15.33 -13.14
C LYS A 50 -4.17 15.64 -13.52
N ASP A 51 -3.22 15.08 -12.78
CA ASP A 51 -1.80 15.22 -13.08
C ASP A 51 -1.43 14.49 -14.39
N GLY A 52 -2.10 13.36 -14.65
CA GLY A 52 -2.01 12.64 -15.91
C GLY A 52 -0.67 11.93 -16.10
N LEU A 53 -0.21 11.85 -17.34
CA LEU A 53 1.12 11.33 -17.64
C LEU A 53 2.14 12.45 -17.45
N VAL A 54 3.02 12.27 -16.47
CA VAL A 54 4.03 13.25 -16.08
C VAL A 54 5.41 12.82 -16.54
N ASP A 55 6.27 13.80 -16.80
CA ASP A 55 7.69 13.58 -17.01
C ASP A 55 8.34 13.09 -15.70
N PRO A 56 9.40 12.25 -15.79
CA PRO A 56 10.08 11.72 -14.61
C PRO A 56 10.52 12.83 -13.66
N THR A 57 9.90 12.87 -12.49
CA THR A 57 10.15 13.89 -11.47
C THR A 57 10.76 13.24 -10.24
N PRO A 58 12.06 13.46 -9.96
CA PRO A 58 12.73 12.83 -8.84
C PRO A 58 12.47 13.55 -7.50
N TYR A 59 12.44 12.75 -6.44
CA TYR A 59 12.30 13.17 -5.06
C TYR A 59 13.33 12.46 -4.17
N PHE A 60 13.71 13.12 -3.08
CA PHE A 60 14.62 12.57 -2.05
C PHE A 60 15.93 12.00 -2.63
N ASN A 61 16.62 12.76 -3.49
CA ASN A 61 17.88 12.35 -4.10
C ASN A 61 17.75 11.08 -4.97
N ASP A 62 16.77 11.10 -5.89
CA ASP A 62 16.45 10.03 -6.84
C ASP A 62 16.04 8.68 -6.22
N THR A 63 15.75 8.64 -4.92
CA THR A 63 15.24 7.44 -4.23
C THR A 63 13.82 7.09 -4.67
N ILE A 64 13.02 8.12 -4.95
CA ILE A 64 11.64 8.00 -5.44
C ILE A 64 11.51 8.86 -6.69
N VAL A 65 10.87 8.33 -7.73
CA VAL A 65 10.63 9.04 -8.99
C VAL A 65 9.17 8.86 -9.36
N VAL A 66 8.47 9.98 -9.57
CA VAL A 66 7.12 9.95 -10.10
C VAL A 66 7.20 10.18 -11.61
N ASP A 67 6.84 9.17 -12.38
CA ASP A 67 6.80 9.20 -13.84
C ASP A 67 5.46 8.65 -14.38
N SER A 68 5.33 8.64 -15.70
CA SER A 68 4.14 8.13 -16.39
C SER A 68 3.81 6.67 -16.07
N VAL A 69 4.82 5.80 -15.84
CA VAL A 69 4.60 4.38 -15.52
C VAL A 69 4.05 4.25 -14.11
N SER A 70 4.65 4.96 -13.15
CA SER A 70 4.20 4.99 -11.76
C SER A 70 2.76 5.50 -11.64
N GLN A 71 2.38 6.53 -12.41
CA GLN A 71 1.01 7.06 -12.45
C GLN A 71 0.02 6.00 -12.97
N ILE A 72 0.37 5.24 -14.00
CA ILE A 72 -0.48 4.15 -14.53
C ILE A 72 -0.70 3.06 -13.46
N PHE A 73 0.35 2.62 -12.78
CA PHE A 73 0.21 1.63 -11.71
C PHE A 73 -0.59 2.18 -10.51
N ASN A 74 -0.35 3.43 -10.12
CA ASN A 74 -1.13 4.10 -9.08
C ASN A 74 -2.63 4.15 -9.44
N MET A 75 -2.99 4.46 -10.69
CA MET A 75 -4.38 4.38 -11.17
C MET A 75 -4.95 2.97 -11.00
N ILE A 76 -4.21 1.94 -11.42
CA ILE A 76 -4.65 0.54 -11.31
C ILE A 76 -4.88 0.16 -9.85
N PHE A 77 -3.93 0.46 -8.97
CA PHE A 77 -4.02 0.13 -7.54
C PHE A 77 -5.19 0.84 -6.86
N LEU A 78 -5.40 2.12 -7.16
CA LEU A 78 -6.53 2.90 -6.62
C LEU A 78 -7.88 2.37 -7.13
N VAL A 79 -7.98 2.00 -8.40
CA VAL A 79 -9.22 1.39 -8.94
C VAL A 79 -9.51 0.04 -8.29
N VAL A 80 -8.49 -0.83 -8.15
CA VAL A 80 -8.65 -2.11 -7.47
C VAL A 80 -9.05 -1.90 -6.00
N ALA A 81 -8.40 -1.00 -5.29
CA ALA A 81 -8.74 -0.65 -3.91
C ALA A 81 -10.19 -0.16 -3.80
N LEU A 82 -10.64 0.71 -4.73
CA LEU A 82 -12.01 1.20 -4.76
C LEU A 82 -13.02 0.07 -4.92
N LEU A 83 -12.77 -0.86 -5.85
CA LEU A 83 -13.63 -2.02 -6.06
C LEU A 83 -13.71 -2.91 -4.81
N VAL A 84 -12.57 -3.14 -4.14
CA VAL A 84 -12.51 -3.92 -2.91
C VAL A 84 -13.26 -3.22 -1.77
N VAL A 85 -13.13 -1.90 -1.62
CA VAL A 85 -13.88 -1.15 -0.59
C VAL A 85 -15.38 -1.22 -0.87
N ILE A 86 -15.82 -1.01 -2.12
CA ILE A 86 -17.24 -1.09 -2.49
C ILE A 86 -17.82 -2.48 -2.19
N ALA A 87 -17.11 -3.55 -2.56
CA ALA A 87 -17.51 -4.92 -2.22
C ALA A 87 -17.48 -5.17 -0.71
N GLY A 88 -16.51 -4.56 -0.02
CA GLY A 88 -16.32 -4.63 1.43
C GLY A 88 -17.48 -4.04 2.24
N VAL A 89 -18.14 -2.97 1.76
CA VAL A 89 -19.20 -2.28 2.53
C VAL A 89 -20.33 -3.23 2.90
N ALA A 90 -20.84 -4.02 1.95
CA ALA A 90 -21.89 -5.00 2.22
C ALA A 90 -21.35 -6.22 2.98
N TYR A 91 -20.11 -6.64 2.70
CA TYR A 91 -19.50 -7.82 3.30
C TYR A 91 -19.16 -7.63 4.79
N THR A 92 -18.79 -6.41 5.19
CA THR A 92 -18.28 -6.10 6.54
C THR A 92 -19.35 -5.55 7.50
N GLU A 93 -20.59 -5.36 7.04
CA GLU A 93 -21.65 -4.69 7.81
C GLU A 93 -21.93 -5.35 9.17
N ASP A 94 -21.93 -6.68 9.21
CA ASP A 94 -22.17 -7.48 10.42
C ASP A 94 -20.90 -8.09 11.03
N LYS A 95 -19.72 -7.68 10.55
CA LYS A 95 -18.43 -8.23 11.00
C LYS A 95 -17.87 -7.42 12.18
N PHE A 96 -17.01 -8.05 12.98
CA PHE A 96 -16.37 -7.42 14.12
C PHE A 96 -15.16 -6.57 13.67
N HIS A 97 -15.10 -5.31 14.10
CA HIS A 97 -14.06 -4.32 13.73
C HIS A 97 -13.80 -4.19 12.21
N PRO A 98 -14.82 -3.85 11.41
CA PRO A 98 -14.68 -3.59 9.98
C PRO A 98 -13.65 -2.50 9.64
N GLU A 99 -13.44 -1.53 10.54
CA GLU A 99 -12.41 -0.50 10.42
C GLU A 99 -10.99 -1.06 10.28
N VAL A 100 -10.68 -2.20 10.91
CA VAL A 100 -9.37 -2.85 10.76
C VAL A 100 -9.16 -3.34 9.32
N PHE A 101 -10.19 -3.92 8.70
CA PHE A 101 -10.11 -4.37 7.31
C PHE A 101 -9.82 -3.20 6.37
N TYR A 102 -10.53 -2.09 6.52
CA TYR A 102 -10.33 -0.91 5.66
C TYR A 102 -8.98 -0.23 5.88
N SER A 103 -8.52 -0.12 7.13
CA SER A 103 -7.19 0.41 7.43
C SER A 103 -6.08 -0.43 6.78
N LEU A 104 -6.15 -1.76 6.93
CA LEU A 104 -5.18 -2.68 6.32
C LEU A 104 -5.23 -2.60 4.79
N LEU A 105 -6.41 -2.50 4.18
CA LEU A 105 -6.54 -2.33 2.74
C LEU A 105 -5.88 -1.04 2.24
N LEU A 106 -6.06 0.07 2.96
CA LEU A 106 -5.40 1.34 2.63
C LEU A 106 -3.89 1.26 2.81
N PHE A 107 -3.38 0.61 3.86
CA PHE A 107 -1.94 0.34 4.01
C PHE A 107 -1.39 -0.54 2.88
N ALA A 108 -2.15 -1.55 2.45
CA ALA A 108 -1.76 -2.40 1.35
C ALA A 108 -1.67 -1.62 0.04
N THR A 109 -2.63 -0.74 -0.20
CA THR A 109 -2.66 0.14 -1.38
C THR A 109 -1.50 1.13 -1.34
N LEU A 110 -1.23 1.75 -0.18
CA LEU A 110 -0.08 2.63 0.00
C LEU A 110 1.24 1.91 -0.28
N GLY A 111 1.42 0.68 0.23
CA GLY A 111 2.62 -0.12 -0.03
C GLY A 111 2.86 -0.32 -1.52
N MET A 112 1.81 -0.67 -2.26
CA MET A 112 1.90 -0.84 -3.72
C MET A 112 2.12 0.48 -4.47
N MET A 113 1.56 1.60 -4.00
CA MET A 113 1.86 2.92 -4.57
C MET A 113 3.32 3.31 -4.34
N ILE A 114 3.88 3.02 -3.17
CA ILE A 114 5.31 3.23 -2.89
C ILE A 114 6.17 2.38 -3.83
N VAL A 115 5.80 1.11 -4.07
CA VAL A 115 6.49 0.24 -5.05
C VAL A 115 6.49 0.88 -6.44
N ALA A 116 5.36 1.45 -6.89
CA ALA A 116 5.25 2.05 -8.22
C ALA A 116 6.18 3.26 -8.44
N ILE A 117 6.42 4.05 -7.40
CA ILE A 117 7.27 5.25 -7.46
C ILE A 117 8.73 4.99 -7.02
N SER A 118 9.07 3.75 -6.63
CA SER A 118 10.39 3.42 -6.07
C SER A 118 11.46 3.38 -7.16
N ASN A 119 12.56 4.10 -6.94
CA ASN A 119 13.73 4.11 -7.82
C ASN A 119 15.01 3.64 -7.08
N ASP A 120 14.84 3.09 -5.88
CA ASP A 120 15.87 2.53 -5.02
C ASP A 120 15.37 1.22 -4.40
N LEU A 121 16.27 0.29 -4.13
CA LEU A 121 15.95 -1.04 -3.59
C LEU A 121 15.29 -0.98 -2.20
N ILE A 122 15.61 0.03 -1.38
CA ILE A 122 15.08 0.17 -0.02
C ILE A 122 13.58 0.54 -0.01
N PRO A 123 13.12 1.64 -0.63
CA PRO A 123 11.69 1.96 -0.68
C PRO A 123 10.90 0.88 -1.42
N LEU A 124 11.49 0.21 -2.42
CA LEU A 124 10.88 -0.92 -3.11
C LEU A 124 10.57 -2.07 -2.13
N PHE A 125 11.56 -2.48 -1.34
CA PHE A 125 11.40 -3.50 -0.31
C PHE A 125 10.37 -3.09 0.74
N VAL A 126 10.46 -1.85 1.25
CA VAL A 126 9.53 -1.32 2.26
C VAL A 126 8.09 -1.30 1.74
N GLY A 127 7.87 -0.94 0.47
CA GLY A 127 6.54 -0.97 -0.16
C GLY A 127 5.97 -2.39 -0.22
N PHE A 128 6.78 -3.38 -0.62
CA PHE A 128 6.37 -4.79 -0.61
C PHE A 128 6.07 -5.31 0.79
N GLU A 129 6.90 -4.99 1.79
CA GLU A 129 6.66 -5.38 3.17
C GLU A 129 5.40 -4.76 3.74
N LEU A 130 5.16 -3.47 3.50
CA LEU A 130 3.96 -2.79 3.96
C LEU A 130 2.70 -3.44 3.38
N ALA A 131 2.72 -3.77 2.08
CA ALA A 131 1.61 -4.46 1.43
C ALA A 131 1.38 -5.88 1.97
N SER A 132 2.47 -6.61 2.21
CA SER A 132 2.41 -7.99 2.67
C SER A 132 1.94 -8.07 4.13
N LEU A 133 2.53 -7.26 5.02
CA LEU A 133 2.15 -7.19 6.43
C LEU A 133 0.70 -6.74 6.64
N ALA A 134 0.18 -5.89 5.75
CA ALA A 134 -1.22 -5.50 5.77
C ALA A 134 -2.16 -6.63 5.33
N THR A 135 -1.77 -7.42 4.32
CA THR A 135 -2.63 -8.46 3.74
C THR A 135 -2.65 -9.76 4.54
N TYR A 136 -1.59 -10.10 5.28
CA TYR A 136 -1.56 -11.30 6.12
C TYR A 136 -2.74 -11.37 7.13
N PRO A 137 -3.00 -10.36 7.97
CA PRO A 137 -4.14 -10.38 8.88
C PRO A 137 -5.50 -10.30 8.15
N MET A 138 -5.57 -9.68 6.97
CA MET A 138 -6.82 -9.64 6.18
C MET A 138 -7.26 -11.05 5.77
N ALA A 139 -6.34 -11.98 5.51
CA ALA A 139 -6.67 -13.38 5.20
C ALA A 139 -7.37 -14.12 6.36
N ALA A 140 -7.19 -13.65 7.61
CA ALA A 140 -7.85 -14.18 8.80
C ALA A 140 -8.98 -13.27 9.32
N PHE A 141 -9.48 -12.34 8.50
CA PHE A 141 -10.46 -11.33 8.95
C PHE A 141 -11.75 -11.96 9.53
N GLU A 142 -12.25 -13.04 8.94
CA GLU A 142 -13.43 -13.75 9.45
C GLU A 142 -13.21 -14.52 10.75
N ARG A 143 -11.95 -14.68 11.18
CA ARG A 143 -11.54 -15.44 12.37
C ARG A 143 -12.00 -16.91 12.39
N GLU A 144 -12.35 -17.45 11.24
CA GLU A 144 -12.61 -18.88 11.08
C GLU A 144 -11.30 -19.67 11.07
N ARG A 145 -11.35 -20.93 11.52
CA ARG A 145 -10.18 -21.82 11.56
C ARG A 145 -9.44 -21.89 10.23
N ARG A 146 -10.17 -21.94 9.12
CA ARG A 146 -9.61 -21.97 7.76
C ARG A 146 -8.88 -20.68 7.40
N GLY A 147 -9.45 -19.52 7.73
CA GLY A 147 -8.84 -18.21 7.50
C GLY A 147 -7.58 -17.99 8.35
N ILE A 148 -7.61 -18.41 9.62
CA ILE A 148 -6.45 -18.35 10.52
C ILE A 148 -5.32 -19.24 9.99
N GLU A 149 -5.61 -20.48 9.59
CA GLU A 149 -4.62 -21.38 9.02
C GLU A 149 -4.04 -20.82 7.70
N ALA A 150 -4.88 -20.23 6.84
CA ALA A 150 -4.45 -19.60 5.60
C ALA A 150 -3.54 -18.38 5.85
N SER A 151 -3.91 -17.51 6.79
CA SER A 151 -3.11 -16.35 7.18
C SER A 151 -1.74 -16.74 7.73
N ILE A 152 -1.65 -17.76 8.59
CA ILE A 152 -0.37 -18.25 9.12
C ILE A 152 0.48 -18.84 7.98
N LYS A 153 -0.11 -19.65 7.09
CA LYS A 153 0.63 -20.19 5.93
C LYS A 153 1.13 -19.07 5.03
N TYR A 154 0.28 -18.06 4.77
CA TYR A 154 0.64 -16.93 3.94
C TYR A 154 1.75 -16.09 4.58
N PHE A 155 1.67 -15.82 5.88
CA PHE A 155 2.72 -15.12 6.64
C PHE A 155 4.06 -15.87 6.62
N VAL A 156 4.06 -17.20 6.83
CA VAL A 156 5.30 -18.00 6.84
C VAL A 156 5.94 -18.04 5.45
N ILE A 157 5.14 -18.29 4.41
CA ILE A 157 5.65 -18.31 3.02
C ILE A 157 6.14 -16.92 2.62
N GLY A 158 5.35 -15.89 2.92
CA GLY A 158 5.70 -14.50 2.63
C GLY A 158 6.95 -14.05 3.36
N GLY A 159 7.10 -14.36 4.65
CA GLY A 159 8.29 -14.07 5.43
C GLY A 159 9.55 -14.76 4.90
N LEU A 160 9.44 -16.02 4.44
CA LEU A 160 10.55 -16.71 3.78
C LEU A 160 10.92 -16.04 2.45
N SER A 161 9.94 -15.71 1.61
CA SER A 161 10.17 -14.99 0.35
C SER A 161 10.82 -13.63 0.58
N SER A 162 10.40 -12.93 1.63
CA SER A 162 10.93 -11.63 2.03
C SER A 162 12.38 -11.71 2.51
N ALA A 163 12.72 -12.74 3.28
CA ALA A 163 14.10 -13.01 3.69
C ALA A 163 15.01 -13.31 2.48
N ILE A 164 14.53 -14.10 1.52
CA ILE A 164 15.26 -14.39 0.28
C ILE A 164 15.43 -13.12 -0.55
N LEU A 165 14.38 -12.31 -0.70
CA LEU A 165 14.44 -11.03 -1.40
C LEU A 165 15.48 -10.11 -0.74
N LEU A 166 15.38 -9.88 0.57
CA LEU A 166 16.29 -9.00 1.30
C LEU A 166 17.75 -9.49 1.23
N PHE A 167 17.98 -10.81 1.28
CA PHE A 167 19.31 -11.38 1.04
C PHE A 167 19.82 -11.08 -0.37
N GLY A 168 18.97 -11.20 -1.39
CA GLY A 168 19.30 -10.83 -2.77
C GLY A 168 19.63 -9.35 -2.92
N LEU A 169 18.83 -8.46 -2.32
CA LEU A 169 19.08 -7.01 -2.31
C LEU A 169 20.40 -6.68 -1.60
N SER A 170 20.67 -7.32 -0.45
CA SER A 170 21.94 -7.16 0.28
C SER A 170 23.13 -7.63 -0.55
N TYR A 171 22.98 -8.69 -1.33
CA TYR A 171 24.04 -9.18 -2.21
C TYR A 171 24.31 -8.20 -3.35
N ILE A 172 23.26 -7.67 -4.00
CA ILE A 172 23.39 -6.65 -5.04
C ILE A 172 24.11 -5.43 -4.47
N TYR A 173 23.65 -4.89 -3.34
CA TYR A 173 24.31 -3.78 -2.67
C TYR A 173 25.77 -4.10 -2.30
N GLY A 174 26.07 -5.31 -1.84
CA GLY A 174 27.43 -5.73 -1.51
C GLY A 174 28.39 -5.74 -2.71
N VAL A 175 27.87 -5.94 -3.92
CA VAL A 175 28.66 -5.95 -5.16
C VAL A 175 28.73 -4.55 -5.81
N THR A 176 27.62 -3.80 -5.83
CA THR A 176 27.53 -2.50 -6.52
C THR A 176 27.88 -1.31 -5.64
N GLY A 177 27.77 -1.44 -4.32
CA GLY A 177 27.97 -0.35 -3.36
C GLY A 177 26.86 0.71 -3.34
N THR A 178 25.75 0.49 -4.06
CA THR A 178 24.61 1.42 -4.12
C THR A 178 23.28 0.68 -4.12
N THR A 179 22.25 1.33 -3.60
CA THR A 179 20.86 0.84 -3.61
C THR A 179 20.02 1.50 -4.69
N ASN A 180 20.55 2.49 -5.40
CA ASN A 180 19.84 3.20 -6.45
C ASN A 180 19.74 2.31 -7.70
N ILE A 181 18.51 2.06 -8.17
CA ILE A 181 18.25 1.09 -9.25
C ILE A 181 18.91 1.52 -10.57
N PRO A 182 18.80 2.79 -11.02
CA PRO A 182 19.53 3.25 -12.19
C PRO A 182 21.04 3.06 -12.11
N GLN A 183 21.67 3.38 -10.98
CA GLN A 183 23.11 3.23 -10.80
C GLN A 183 23.58 1.77 -10.77
N ILE A 184 22.72 0.83 -10.37
CA ILE A 184 23.02 -0.62 -10.40
C ILE A 184 23.13 -1.13 -11.85
N ALA A 185 22.48 -0.47 -12.79
CA ALA A 185 22.47 -0.87 -14.21
C ALA A 185 23.67 -0.34 -15.01
N GLU A 186 24.47 0.58 -14.44
CA GLU A 186 25.71 1.12 -15.02
C GLU A 186 26.93 0.24 -14.73
#